data_AF-A0ABD6BXM6-F1
#
_entry.id   AF-A0ABD6BXM6-F1
#
_cell.length_a   1.000
_cell.length_b   1.000
_cell.length_c   1.000
_cell.angle_alpha   90.00
_cell.angle_beta   90.00
_cell.angle_gamma   90.00
#
_symmetry.space_group_name_H-M   'P 1'
#
loop_
_entity.id
_entity.type
_entity.pdbx_description
1 polymer ?
#
loop_
_entity_poly.entity_id
_entity_poly.type
_entity_poly.pdbx_seq_one_letter_code
_entity_poly.pdbx_strand_id
1 'polypeptide(L)'
;MPSTAIDEDTEERSSEHDGDAGDPVEERSRTRVDSALPHTKRLPPTVEYDGDIHGLRCRRCDNRYDPTIDGLVRTVECCSSLAEVDPDDIPICEVNLKLTPEERVLSEWSDTQLLFLQAVYNAQQLRYDPLEYDLLNDSMIRLQEYVGIDADALQDLLETDLLRHDTDHPHRLYTVTPDGRSAIGESYRQGVDYGHGQGDLEESSQHVMAVEVARRYLEREYVDDPSSRVVEVVPYYDLDENHRLDLAGVDVEGEFVVTVEIERINHDVKRAVPEDFDKMAGCEPEEAIWVVMTQSSGHDVLEALNDPLEGPVRVEKTYASTTPPQQFKINTAGLTAVYPVEWLKDAFLDADGS
;
A
#
# COMPACT_ATOMS: atom_id res chain seq x y z
N MET A 1 61.78 -42.99 -44.59
CA MET A 1 60.31 -42.84 -44.70
C MET A 1 59.73 -43.60 -43.52
N PRO A 2 58.92 -42.93 -42.68
CA PRO A 2 58.96 -42.92 -41.20
C PRO A 2 58.14 -44.08 -40.57
N SER A 3 58.32 -44.59 -39.34
CA SER A 3 58.51 -44.05 -37.98
C SER A 3 57.27 -43.39 -37.37
N THR A 4 56.54 -44.14 -36.54
CA THR A 4 55.56 -43.68 -35.52
C THR A 4 55.16 -44.93 -34.70
N ALA A 5 55.53 -45.09 -33.42
CA ALA A 5 55.21 -44.32 -32.20
C ALA A 5 54.00 -44.95 -31.47
N ILE A 6 54.29 -45.28 -30.22
CA ILE A 6 53.39 -45.73 -29.16
C ILE A 6 52.74 -44.45 -28.62
N ASP A 7 51.41 -44.42 -28.50
CA ASP A 7 50.73 -43.44 -27.65
C ASP A 7 49.69 -44.19 -26.79
N GLU A 8 50.04 -44.29 -25.51
CA GLU A 8 49.12 -44.23 -24.39
C GLU A 8 48.57 -42.79 -24.35
N ASP A 9 47.25 -42.57 -24.37
CA ASP A 9 46.68 -41.46 -23.62
C ASP A 9 45.15 -41.55 -23.49
N THR A 10 44.73 -41.74 -22.25
CA THR A 10 43.67 -40.97 -21.57
C THR A 10 42.25 -41.00 -22.16
N GLU A 11 41.45 -41.96 -21.69
CA GLU A 11 39.99 -41.81 -21.59
C GLU A 11 39.67 -40.71 -20.56
N GLU A 12 39.45 -39.49 -21.05
CA GLU A 12 38.79 -38.44 -20.28
C GLU A 12 37.36 -38.86 -19.97
N ARG A 13 37.14 -39.32 -18.73
CA ARG A 13 35.82 -39.31 -18.11
C ARG A 13 35.39 -37.85 -17.98
N SER A 14 34.54 -37.40 -18.90
CA SER A 14 33.69 -36.24 -18.68
C SER A 14 32.75 -36.58 -17.51
N SER A 15 33.10 -36.12 -16.32
CA SER A 15 32.19 -36.04 -15.19
C SER A 15 31.10 -35.04 -15.55
N GLU A 16 29.95 -35.57 -15.99
CA GLU A 16 28.69 -34.84 -15.93
C GLU A 16 28.50 -34.44 -14.47
N HIS A 17 28.75 -33.15 -14.21
CA HIS A 17 28.37 -32.50 -12.97
C HIS A 17 26.87 -32.24 -13.08
N ASP A 18 26.09 -33.29 -12.80
CA ASP A 18 24.67 -33.15 -12.49
C ASP A 18 24.60 -32.30 -11.22
N GLY A 19 24.39 -31.00 -11.41
CA GLY A 19 23.93 -30.13 -10.35
C GLY A 19 22.64 -30.71 -9.81
N ASP A 20 22.62 -30.98 -8.52
CA ASP A 20 21.49 -31.42 -7.72
C ASP A 20 20.38 -30.35 -7.79
N ALA A 21 19.63 -30.36 -8.89
CA ALA A 21 18.35 -29.67 -8.98
C ALA A 21 17.38 -30.52 -8.16
N GLY A 22 17.25 -30.19 -6.87
CA GLY A 22 16.34 -30.86 -5.95
C GLY A 22 14.91 -30.89 -6.50
N ASP A 23 14.10 -31.82 -5.97
CA ASP A 23 12.69 -31.91 -6.32
C ASP A 23 12.00 -30.55 -6.05
N PRO A 24 11.36 -29.90 -7.04
CA PRO A 24 10.66 -28.62 -6.86
C PRO A 24 9.65 -28.64 -5.70
N VAL A 25 9.08 -29.81 -5.39
CA VAL A 25 8.17 -29.99 -4.26
C VAL A 25 8.92 -29.91 -2.92
N GLU A 26 10.11 -30.53 -2.83
CA GLU A 26 10.95 -30.41 -1.64
C GLU A 26 11.47 -28.97 -1.45
N GLU A 27 11.81 -28.28 -2.54
CA GLU A 27 12.30 -26.91 -2.51
C GLU A 27 11.24 -25.94 -1.94
N ARG A 28 10.00 -25.97 -2.46
CA ARG A 28 8.89 -25.14 -1.94
C ARG A 28 8.58 -25.43 -0.47
N SER A 29 8.69 -26.68 -0.03
CA SER A 29 8.46 -27.04 1.37
C SER A 29 9.48 -26.42 2.35
N ARG A 30 10.71 -26.15 1.87
CA ARG A 30 11.81 -25.58 2.65
C ARG A 30 11.93 -24.06 2.51
N THR A 31 11.39 -23.48 1.44
CA THR A 31 11.38 -22.04 1.22
C THR A 31 10.63 -21.33 2.34
N ARG A 32 11.30 -20.35 2.94
CA ARG A 32 10.76 -19.48 3.97
C ARG A 32 9.84 -18.43 3.33
N VAL A 33 8.61 -18.34 3.81
CA VAL A 33 7.56 -17.43 3.28
C VAL A 33 6.94 -16.49 4.31
N ASP A 34 7.37 -16.60 5.57
CA ASP A 34 6.98 -15.69 6.65
C ASP A 34 7.81 -14.40 6.65
N SER A 35 8.91 -14.32 5.89
CA SER A 35 9.83 -13.17 5.84
C SER A 35 10.34 -12.89 4.43
N ALA A 36 10.58 -11.61 4.11
CA ALA A 36 11.23 -11.19 2.87
C ALA A 36 12.78 -11.15 2.95
N LEU A 37 13.36 -11.22 4.15
CA LEU A 37 14.81 -11.17 4.36
C LEU A 37 15.64 -12.22 3.57
N PRO A 38 15.15 -13.47 3.36
CA PRO A 38 15.85 -14.43 2.50
C PRO A 38 15.86 -14.07 1.01
N HIS A 39 14.90 -13.24 0.58
CA HIS A 39 14.61 -12.96 -0.83
C HIS A 39 15.16 -11.60 -1.26
N THR A 40 15.18 -10.64 -0.34
CA THR A 40 15.61 -9.28 -0.61
C THR A 40 17.10 -9.19 -0.92
N LYS A 41 17.43 -8.34 -1.89
CA LYS A 41 18.81 -7.91 -2.17
C LYS A 41 19.11 -6.52 -1.58
N ARG A 42 18.12 -5.90 -0.95
CA ARG A 42 18.16 -4.59 -0.30
C ARG A 42 18.29 -4.81 1.20
N LEU A 43 19.49 -4.57 1.72
CA LEU A 43 19.79 -4.58 3.14
C LEU A 43 20.80 -3.47 3.43
N PRO A 44 20.75 -2.85 4.62
CA PRO A 44 21.72 -1.82 4.95
C PRO A 44 23.15 -2.37 4.85
N PRO A 45 24.14 -1.60 4.37
CA PRO A 45 25.49 -2.12 4.12
C PRO A 45 26.19 -2.75 5.33
N THR A 46 25.77 -2.40 6.55
CA THR A 46 26.29 -2.90 7.83
C THR A 46 25.57 -4.15 8.34
N VAL A 47 24.51 -4.58 7.66
CA VAL A 47 23.63 -5.69 8.04
C VAL A 47 23.85 -6.87 7.10
N GLU A 48 23.81 -8.07 7.67
CA GLU A 48 23.80 -9.33 6.93
C GLU A 48 22.69 -10.21 7.47
N TYR A 49 21.96 -10.86 6.57
CA TYR A 49 20.98 -11.88 6.94
C TYR A 49 21.68 -13.24 7.10
N ASP A 50 21.49 -13.88 8.25
CA ASP A 50 21.99 -15.22 8.57
C ASP A 50 20.85 -16.24 8.40
N GLY A 51 20.87 -16.96 7.28
CA GLY A 51 19.83 -17.92 6.90
C GLY A 51 19.75 -19.17 7.80
N ASP A 52 20.84 -19.55 8.46
CA ASP A 52 20.89 -20.76 9.28
C ASP A 52 20.06 -20.62 10.55
N ILE A 53 20.05 -19.41 11.13
CA ILE A 53 19.31 -19.10 12.35
C ILE A 53 18.09 -18.20 12.10
N HIS A 54 17.88 -17.77 10.86
CA HIS A 54 16.91 -16.74 10.50
C HIS A 54 17.05 -15.50 11.41
N GLY A 55 18.17 -14.79 11.27
CA GLY A 55 18.46 -13.62 12.09
C GLY A 55 19.31 -12.59 11.35
N LEU A 56 19.46 -11.42 11.97
CA LEU A 56 20.26 -10.32 11.44
C LEU A 56 21.60 -10.25 12.17
N ARG A 57 22.67 -10.01 11.43
CA ARG A 57 24.03 -9.91 11.93
C ARG A 57 24.66 -8.59 11.55
N CYS A 58 25.28 -7.92 12.52
CA CYS A 58 26.10 -6.74 12.24
C CYS A 58 27.43 -7.19 11.60
N ARG A 59 27.70 -6.76 10.37
CA ARG A 59 28.93 -7.12 9.63
C ARG A 59 30.24 -6.63 10.28
N ARG A 60 30.16 -5.72 11.25
CA ARG A 60 31.33 -5.12 11.91
C ARG A 60 31.78 -5.87 13.17
N CYS A 61 30.83 -6.38 13.96
CA CYS A 61 31.12 -6.99 15.26
C CYS A 61 30.48 -8.38 15.47
N ASP A 62 29.76 -8.88 14.47
CA ASP A 62 29.08 -10.18 14.45
C ASP A 62 27.98 -10.37 15.52
N ASN A 63 27.56 -9.31 16.21
CA ASN A 63 26.37 -9.35 17.07
C ASN A 63 25.13 -9.72 16.27
N ARG A 64 24.25 -10.49 16.89
CA ARG A 64 23.05 -11.07 16.29
C ARG A 64 21.79 -10.46 16.89
N TYR A 65 20.79 -10.29 16.04
CA TYR A 65 19.51 -9.68 16.36
C TYR A 65 18.37 -10.43 15.68
N ASP A 66 17.15 -10.20 16.17
CA ASP A 66 15.94 -10.82 15.66
C ASP A 66 15.63 -10.33 14.22
N PRO A 67 14.96 -11.14 13.38
CA PRO A 67 14.64 -10.83 11.98
C PRO A 67 13.39 -9.91 11.85
N THR A 68 13.31 -8.88 12.67
CA THR A 68 12.20 -7.91 12.71
C THR A 68 12.71 -6.50 12.43
N ILE A 69 11.83 -5.52 12.19
CA ILE A 69 12.24 -4.12 12.02
C ILE A 69 13.03 -3.58 13.20
N ASP A 70 12.58 -3.84 14.44
CA ASP A 70 13.30 -3.48 15.66
C ASP A 70 14.70 -4.14 15.70
N GLY A 71 14.79 -5.39 15.28
CA GLY A 71 16.04 -6.12 15.18
C GLY A 71 16.97 -5.52 14.11
N LEU A 72 16.42 -5.11 12.97
CA LEU A 72 17.15 -4.46 11.89
C LEU A 72 17.71 -3.11 12.32
N VAL A 73 16.88 -2.26 12.93
CA VAL A 73 17.30 -0.97 13.51
C VAL A 73 18.42 -1.19 14.52
N ARG A 74 18.27 -2.14 15.44
CA ARG A 74 19.33 -2.47 16.41
C ARG A 74 20.61 -2.99 15.76
N THR A 75 20.50 -3.73 14.65
CA THR A 75 21.66 -4.23 13.91
C THR A 75 22.43 -3.08 13.26
N VAL A 76 21.72 -2.12 12.67
CA VAL A 76 22.30 -0.90 12.10
C VAL A 76 22.97 -0.06 13.19
N GLU A 77 22.24 0.26 14.26
CA GLU A 77 22.69 1.09 15.40
C GLU A 77 23.80 0.43 16.24
N CYS A 78 24.02 -0.87 16.08
CA CYS A 78 25.08 -1.57 16.82
C CYS A 78 26.47 -0.97 16.56
N CYS A 79 26.76 -0.59 15.31
CA CYS A 79 28.06 -0.07 14.89
C CYS A 79 27.97 1.01 13.81
N SER A 80 26.78 1.49 13.46
CA SER A 80 26.50 2.60 12.53
C SER A 80 25.36 3.45 13.10
N SER A 81 24.80 4.34 12.29
CA SER A 81 23.60 5.12 12.60
C SER A 81 22.56 4.90 11.51
N LEU A 82 21.28 4.84 11.89
CA LEU A 82 20.16 4.77 10.97
C LEU A 82 20.11 5.99 10.05
N ALA A 83 20.57 7.16 10.51
CA ALA A 83 20.65 8.37 9.71
C ALA A 83 21.67 8.29 8.55
N GLU A 84 22.54 7.27 8.54
CA GLU A 84 23.51 7.02 7.46
C GLU A 84 23.04 5.95 6.47
N VAL A 85 21.88 5.33 6.73
CA VAL A 85 21.30 4.28 5.89
C VAL A 85 20.37 4.91 4.86
N ASP A 86 20.48 4.46 3.61
CA ASP A 86 19.49 4.78 2.59
C ASP A 86 18.16 4.11 2.96
N PRO A 87 17.04 4.84 3.12
CA PRO A 87 15.74 4.24 3.42
C PRO A 87 15.36 3.12 2.44
N ASP A 88 15.77 3.22 1.17
CA ASP A 88 15.53 2.19 0.15
C ASP A 88 16.20 0.84 0.47
N ASP A 89 17.24 0.84 1.31
CA ASP A 89 17.96 -0.35 1.76
C ASP A 89 17.37 -0.95 3.04
N ILE A 90 16.25 -0.43 3.56
CA ILE A 90 15.50 -1.02 4.68
C ILE A 90 14.32 -1.82 4.12
N PRO A 91 14.38 -3.16 4.04
CA PRO A 91 13.30 -3.96 3.50
C PRO A 91 12.20 -4.22 4.53
N ILE A 92 11.02 -4.62 4.04
CA ILE A 92 10.04 -5.32 4.87
C ILE A 92 10.67 -6.61 5.45
N CYS A 93 10.48 -6.84 6.74
CA CYS A 93 11.02 -8.01 7.42
C CYS A 93 10.02 -9.16 7.44
N GLU A 94 8.78 -8.89 7.83
CA GLU A 94 7.72 -9.89 8.03
C GLU A 94 6.68 -9.86 6.90
N VAL A 95 6.39 -11.01 6.28
CA VAL A 95 5.35 -11.13 5.24
C VAL A 95 4.12 -11.87 5.76
N ASN A 96 4.29 -12.81 6.70
CA ASN A 96 3.20 -13.51 7.38
C ASN A 96 2.22 -14.25 6.43
N LEU A 97 2.71 -14.88 5.35
CA LEU A 97 1.87 -15.70 4.46
C LEU A 97 1.22 -16.84 5.26
N LYS A 98 -0.12 -16.90 5.22
CA LYS A 98 -0.92 -17.81 6.07
C LYS A 98 -0.97 -19.26 5.59
N LEU A 99 -0.57 -19.51 4.33
CA LEU A 99 -0.62 -20.84 3.75
C LEU A 99 0.40 -21.79 4.39
N THR A 100 -0.06 -23.00 4.68
CA THR A 100 0.82 -24.10 5.08
C THR A 100 1.74 -24.55 3.93
N PRO A 101 2.86 -25.24 4.22
CA PRO A 101 3.71 -25.82 3.18
C PRO A 101 2.93 -26.73 2.21
N GLU A 102 1.99 -27.51 2.70
CA GLU A 102 1.15 -28.40 1.88
C GLU A 102 0.23 -27.62 0.95
N GLU A 103 -0.42 -26.55 1.45
CA GLU A 103 -1.27 -25.68 0.63
C GLU A 103 -0.45 -24.94 -0.45
N ARG A 104 0.77 -24.51 -0.13
CA ARG A 104 1.67 -23.91 -1.13
C ARG A 104 2.03 -24.90 -2.22
N VAL A 105 2.42 -26.13 -1.88
CA VAL A 105 2.74 -27.16 -2.88
C VAL A 105 1.57 -27.43 -3.83
N LEU A 106 0.34 -27.36 -3.34
CA LEU A 106 -0.88 -27.52 -4.14
C LEU A 106 -1.30 -26.25 -4.90
N SER A 107 -0.73 -25.10 -4.56
CA SER A 107 -1.03 -23.82 -5.20
C SER A 107 -0.49 -23.80 -6.63
N GLU A 108 -1.31 -23.28 -7.53
CA GLU A 108 -0.95 -23.01 -8.93
C GLU A 108 0.07 -21.86 -9.04
N TRP A 109 0.22 -21.06 -7.99
CA TRP A 109 1.11 -19.91 -7.91
C TRP A 109 2.43 -20.27 -7.25
N SER A 110 3.53 -19.67 -7.73
CA SER A 110 4.84 -19.80 -7.09
C SER A 110 4.88 -19.15 -5.71
N ASP A 111 5.83 -19.55 -4.88
CA ASP A 111 6.01 -18.95 -3.54
C ASP A 111 6.34 -17.45 -3.62
N THR A 112 7.08 -17.02 -4.64
CA THR A 112 7.39 -15.60 -4.90
C THR A 112 6.14 -14.80 -5.27
N GLN A 113 5.24 -15.37 -6.09
CA GLN A 113 3.95 -14.73 -6.42
C GLN A 113 3.07 -14.60 -5.17
N LEU A 114 2.98 -15.66 -4.36
CA LEU A 114 2.21 -15.65 -3.11
C LEU A 114 2.79 -14.65 -2.09
N LEU A 115 4.12 -14.60 -1.98
CA LEU A 115 4.83 -13.60 -1.16
C LEU A 115 4.52 -12.18 -1.62
N PHE A 116 4.55 -11.92 -2.92
CA PHE A 116 4.24 -10.59 -3.46
C PHE A 116 2.78 -10.20 -3.19
N LEU A 117 1.83 -11.10 -3.42
CA LEU A 117 0.42 -10.86 -3.09
C LEU A 117 0.25 -10.53 -1.60
N GLN A 118 0.84 -11.32 -0.70
CA GLN A 118 0.76 -11.06 0.74
C GLN A 118 1.46 -9.74 1.12
N ALA A 119 2.58 -9.41 0.47
CA ALA A 119 3.29 -8.17 0.74
C ALA A 119 2.46 -6.94 0.35
N VAL A 120 1.84 -6.95 -0.84
CA VAL A 120 0.92 -5.90 -1.29
C VAL A 120 -0.29 -5.82 -0.36
N TYR A 121 -0.86 -6.97 0.03
CA TYR A 121 -1.98 -7.01 0.94
C TYR A 121 -1.66 -6.39 2.31
N ASN A 122 -0.52 -6.71 2.91
CA ASN A 122 -0.10 -6.11 4.17
C ASN A 122 0.10 -4.59 4.06
N ALA A 123 0.68 -4.12 2.95
CA ALA A 123 0.82 -2.70 2.67
C ALA A 123 -0.53 -1.99 2.54
N GLN A 124 -1.47 -2.59 1.79
CA GLN A 124 -2.85 -2.12 1.66
C GLN A 124 -3.57 -2.04 3.01
N GLN A 125 -3.21 -2.90 3.96
CA GLN A 125 -3.78 -2.94 5.31
C GLN A 125 -2.98 -2.10 6.32
N LEU A 126 -2.02 -1.29 5.86
CA LEU A 126 -1.16 -0.43 6.70
C LEU A 126 -0.45 -1.19 7.83
N ARG A 127 -0.05 -2.45 7.57
CA ARG A 127 0.55 -3.33 8.60
C ARG A 127 2.05 -3.14 8.80
N TYR A 128 2.73 -2.50 7.86
CA TYR A 128 4.16 -2.28 7.95
C TYR A 128 4.49 -1.08 8.83
N ASP A 129 5.63 -1.15 9.49
CA ASP A 129 6.22 0.05 10.07
C ASP A 129 6.62 1.00 8.91
N PRO A 130 6.35 2.31 9.00
CA PRO A 130 6.73 3.28 7.96
C PRO A 130 8.23 3.28 7.62
N LEU A 131 9.09 2.78 8.50
CA LEU A 131 10.52 2.61 8.22
C LEU A 131 10.79 1.44 7.25
N GLU A 132 9.93 0.42 7.22
CA GLU A 132 10.03 -0.72 6.30
C GLU A 132 9.34 -0.44 4.96
N TYR A 133 8.15 0.14 5.04
CA TYR A 133 7.34 0.50 3.89
C TYR A 133 6.20 1.45 4.32
N ASP A 134 6.16 2.64 3.74
CA ASP A 134 5.08 3.61 3.93
C ASP A 134 4.23 3.70 2.65
N LEU A 135 2.97 3.26 2.72
CA LEU A 135 2.03 3.31 1.58
C LEU A 135 1.90 4.72 0.98
N LEU A 136 2.11 5.77 1.77
CA LEU A 136 1.94 7.17 1.37
C LEU A 136 3.09 7.69 0.51
N ASN A 137 4.25 7.04 0.59
CA ASN A 137 5.50 7.52 0.02
C ASN A 137 6.16 6.51 -0.90
N ASP A 138 6.03 5.22 -0.58
CA ASP A 138 6.82 4.17 -1.21
C ASP A 138 6.06 3.49 -2.33
N SER A 139 6.71 3.45 -3.49
CA SER A 139 6.23 2.68 -4.62
C SER A 139 6.24 1.19 -4.30
N MET A 140 5.18 0.46 -4.68
CA MET A 140 5.14 -1.01 -4.60
C MET A 140 6.15 -1.71 -5.52
N ILE A 141 6.91 -0.96 -6.34
CA ILE A 141 8.14 -1.46 -6.96
C ILE A 141 9.16 -1.89 -5.88
N ARG A 142 9.20 -1.21 -4.73
CA ARG A 142 10.01 -1.62 -3.57
C ARG A 142 9.63 -3.01 -3.08
N LEU A 143 8.34 -3.28 -2.94
CA LEU A 143 7.85 -4.61 -2.56
C LEU A 143 8.27 -5.68 -3.59
N GLN A 144 8.26 -5.36 -4.89
CA GLN A 144 8.77 -6.26 -5.93
C GLN A 144 10.26 -6.57 -5.73
N GLU A 145 11.07 -5.55 -5.42
CA GLU A 145 12.51 -5.70 -5.15
C GLU A 145 12.79 -6.52 -3.88
N TYR A 146 11.98 -6.35 -2.83
CA TYR A 146 12.14 -7.06 -1.56
C TYR A 146 11.78 -8.54 -1.66
N VAL A 147 10.73 -8.91 -2.39
CA VAL A 147 10.34 -10.31 -2.56
C VAL A 147 10.99 -10.98 -3.78
N GLY A 148 11.57 -10.20 -4.69
CA GLY A 148 12.27 -10.69 -5.87
C GLY A 148 11.36 -11.25 -6.97
N ILE A 149 10.13 -10.75 -7.10
CA ILE A 149 9.23 -11.14 -8.20
C ILE A 149 9.71 -10.57 -9.53
N ASP A 150 9.68 -11.39 -10.58
CA ASP A 150 10.00 -10.94 -11.94
C ASP A 150 8.76 -10.43 -12.69
N ALA A 151 8.98 -9.84 -13.86
CA ALA A 151 7.93 -9.20 -14.64
C ALA A 151 6.92 -10.21 -15.22
N ASP A 152 7.34 -11.42 -15.58
CA ASP A 152 6.45 -12.42 -16.19
C ASP A 152 5.52 -12.98 -15.10
N ALA A 153 6.08 -13.32 -13.93
CA ALA A 153 5.31 -13.79 -12.78
C ALA A 153 4.34 -12.72 -12.25
N LEU A 154 4.72 -11.44 -12.29
CA LEU A 154 3.84 -10.32 -11.96
C LEU A 154 2.70 -10.18 -12.98
N GLN A 155 3.02 -10.29 -14.28
CA GLN A 155 2.03 -10.18 -15.34
C GLN A 155 0.95 -11.28 -15.21
N ASP A 156 1.34 -12.50 -14.87
CA ASP A 156 0.39 -13.60 -14.63
C ASP A 156 -0.63 -13.25 -13.53
N LEU A 157 -0.20 -12.60 -12.44
CA LEU A 157 -1.09 -12.16 -11.36
C LEU A 157 -2.10 -11.09 -11.81
N LEU A 158 -1.67 -10.20 -12.71
CA LEU A 158 -2.53 -9.16 -13.29
C LEU A 158 -3.54 -9.75 -14.29
N GLU A 159 -3.10 -10.67 -15.15
CA GLU A 159 -3.95 -11.29 -16.17
C GLU A 159 -5.02 -12.22 -15.59
N THR A 160 -4.76 -12.79 -14.42
CA THR A 160 -5.70 -13.65 -13.70
C THR A 160 -6.55 -12.92 -12.67
N ASP A 161 -6.48 -11.58 -12.64
CA ASP A 161 -7.22 -10.72 -11.71
C ASP A 161 -7.00 -11.09 -10.23
N LEU A 162 -5.84 -11.64 -9.86
CA LEU A 162 -5.43 -11.76 -8.46
C LEU A 162 -4.88 -10.45 -7.91
N LEU A 163 -4.34 -9.63 -8.80
CA LEU A 163 -3.77 -8.34 -8.51
C LEU A 163 -4.29 -7.33 -9.53
N ARG A 164 -4.61 -6.12 -9.10
CA ARG A 164 -4.95 -5.00 -9.97
C ARG A 164 -3.87 -3.93 -9.89
N HIS A 165 -3.56 -3.33 -11.04
CA HIS A 165 -2.76 -2.11 -11.09
C HIS A 165 -3.70 -0.91 -10.86
N ASP A 166 -3.48 -0.17 -9.79
CA ASP A 166 -4.33 0.97 -9.41
C ASP A 166 -3.90 2.25 -10.12
N THR A 167 -2.64 2.65 -9.91
CA THR A 167 -2.10 3.92 -10.38
C THR A 167 -0.57 3.85 -10.42
N ASP A 168 0.02 4.75 -11.22
CA ASP A 168 1.46 5.06 -11.20
C ASP A 168 1.76 6.45 -10.60
N HIS A 169 0.73 7.17 -10.18
CA HIS A 169 0.83 8.52 -9.64
C HIS A 169 0.02 8.64 -8.32
N PRO A 170 0.60 9.19 -7.24
CA PRO A 170 1.96 9.75 -7.12
C PRO A 170 3.10 8.72 -7.28
N HIS A 171 2.82 7.46 -6.95
CA HIS A 171 3.72 6.32 -7.14
C HIS A 171 2.93 5.07 -7.52
N ARG A 172 3.64 4.02 -7.92
CA ARG A 172 3.02 2.76 -8.32
C ARG A 172 2.36 2.04 -7.16
N LEU A 173 1.07 1.77 -7.30
CA LEU A 173 0.25 1.01 -6.36
C LEU A 173 -0.46 -0.16 -7.07
N TYR A 174 -0.61 -1.24 -6.33
CA TYR A 174 -1.39 -2.42 -6.70
C TYR A 174 -2.40 -2.72 -5.59
N THR A 175 -3.49 -3.39 -5.94
CA THR A 175 -4.52 -3.85 -5.01
C THR A 175 -4.70 -5.35 -5.14
N VAL A 176 -4.75 -6.06 -4.01
CA VAL A 176 -5.07 -7.50 -4.02
C VAL A 176 -6.59 -7.67 -4.10
N THR A 177 -7.03 -8.40 -5.11
CA THR A 177 -8.45 -8.66 -5.36
C THR A 177 -9.03 -9.70 -4.39
N PRO A 178 -10.36 -9.90 -4.33
CA PRO A 178 -10.94 -11.00 -3.56
C PRO A 178 -10.35 -12.39 -3.88
N ASP A 179 -10.08 -12.65 -5.16
CA ASP A 179 -9.49 -13.92 -5.60
C ASP A 179 -8.01 -14.00 -5.19
N GLY A 180 -7.26 -12.90 -5.31
CA GLY A 180 -5.87 -12.81 -4.83
C GLY A 180 -5.75 -13.06 -3.34
N ARG A 181 -6.66 -12.53 -2.53
CA ARG A 181 -6.71 -12.77 -1.08
C ARG A 181 -7.01 -14.22 -0.74
N SER A 182 -7.96 -14.81 -1.48
CA SER A 182 -8.27 -16.23 -1.35
C SER A 182 -7.04 -17.09 -1.66
N ALA A 183 -6.26 -16.70 -2.68
CA ALA A 183 -5.03 -17.39 -3.06
C ALA A 183 -3.93 -17.35 -2.00
N ILE A 184 -3.90 -16.35 -1.12
CA ILE A 184 -2.94 -16.25 0.02
C ILE A 184 -3.51 -16.73 1.36
N GLY A 185 -4.75 -17.25 1.38
CA GLY A 185 -5.38 -17.77 2.59
C GLY A 185 -5.88 -16.68 3.55
N GLU A 186 -6.11 -15.46 3.06
CA GLU A 186 -6.71 -14.38 3.83
C GLU A 186 -8.24 -14.51 3.85
N SER A 187 -8.83 -14.61 5.03
CA SER A 187 -10.28 -14.76 5.24
C SER A 187 -10.76 -13.78 6.31
N TYR A 188 -11.97 -13.24 6.15
CA TYR A 188 -12.47 -12.13 6.96
C TYR A 188 -13.63 -12.46 7.90
N ARG A 189 -13.76 -11.64 8.95
CA ARG A 189 -14.96 -11.51 9.79
C ARG A 189 -15.43 -10.05 9.84
N GLN A 190 -16.70 -9.82 9.53
CA GLN A 190 -17.35 -8.50 9.62
C GLN A 190 -17.20 -7.90 11.02
N GLY A 191 -16.87 -6.61 11.10
CA GLY A 191 -16.69 -5.87 12.35
C GLY A 191 -15.40 -6.18 13.11
N VAL A 192 -14.54 -7.04 12.54
CA VAL A 192 -13.16 -7.27 13.01
C VAL A 192 -12.18 -6.81 11.96
N ASP A 193 -12.41 -7.20 10.70
CA ASP A 193 -11.49 -6.93 9.60
C ASP A 193 -12.05 -5.96 8.53
N TYR A 194 -13.32 -5.53 8.66
CA TYR A 194 -13.98 -4.56 7.77
C TYR A 194 -15.26 -3.98 8.42
N GLY A 195 -15.68 -2.79 7.99
CA GLY A 195 -16.82 -2.04 8.54
C GLY A 195 -16.41 -0.71 9.16
N HIS A 196 -17.26 -0.13 10.04
CA HIS A 196 -16.99 1.11 10.76
C HIS A 196 -15.56 1.19 11.30
N GLY A 197 -14.83 2.24 10.93
CA GLY A 197 -13.46 2.46 11.40
C GLY A 197 -12.38 1.60 10.72
N GLN A 198 -12.72 0.69 9.81
CA GLN A 198 -11.77 -0.27 9.21
C GLN A 198 -11.79 -0.32 7.67
N GLY A 199 -12.85 0.17 7.03
CA GLY A 199 -12.95 0.24 5.56
C GLY A 199 -13.60 -0.99 4.93
N ASP A 200 -13.48 -1.11 3.61
CA ASP A 200 -14.07 -2.19 2.83
C ASP A 200 -13.06 -3.26 2.42
N LEU A 201 -13.56 -4.50 2.30
CA LEU A 201 -12.76 -5.62 1.81
C LEU A 201 -12.25 -5.42 0.38
N GLU A 202 -12.96 -4.66 -0.44
CA GLU A 202 -12.61 -4.42 -1.85
C GLU A 202 -12.02 -3.03 -2.07
N GLU A 203 -11.63 -2.37 -0.99
CA GLU A 203 -10.97 -1.08 -1.06
C GLU A 203 -9.64 -1.18 -1.79
N SER A 204 -9.32 -0.19 -2.62
CA SER A 204 -8.06 -0.18 -3.37
C SER A 204 -6.96 0.51 -2.57
N SER A 205 -5.71 0.12 -2.82
CA SER A 205 -4.55 0.73 -2.17
C SER A 205 -4.48 2.24 -2.39
N GLN A 206 -4.89 2.73 -3.57
CA GLN A 206 -4.97 4.16 -3.83
C GLN A 206 -6.00 4.87 -2.94
N HIS A 207 -7.13 4.21 -2.65
CA HIS A 207 -8.14 4.77 -1.76
C HIS A 207 -7.65 4.80 -0.32
N VAL A 208 -7.09 3.69 0.19
CA VAL A 208 -6.50 3.62 1.53
C VAL A 208 -5.43 4.70 1.72
N MET A 209 -4.54 4.86 0.73
CA MET A 209 -3.52 5.91 0.74
C MET A 209 -4.15 7.30 0.90
N ALA A 210 -5.19 7.62 0.12
CA ALA A 210 -5.82 8.94 0.15
C ALA A 210 -6.63 9.19 1.43
N VAL A 211 -7.31 8.16 1.97
CA VAL A 211 -7.95 8.22 3.29
C VAL A 211 -6.92 8.53 4.36
N GLU A 212 -5.78 7.84 4.36
CA GLU A 212 -4.74 8.05 5.37
C GLU A 212 -4.07 9.43 5.24
N VAL A 213 -3.84 9.94 4.02
CA VAL A 213 -3.38 11.32 3.79
C VAL A 213 -4.37 12.33 4.37
N ALA A 214 -5.66 12.16 4.06
CA ALA A 214 -6.70 13.06 4.53
C ALA A 214 -6.91 12.97 6.05
N ARG A 215 -6.79 11.78 6.65
CA ARG A 215 -6.85 11.57 8.10
C ARG A 215 -5.74 12.37 8.79
N ARG A 216 -4.49 12.22 8.37
CA ARG A 216 -3.34 12.95 8.95
C ARG A 216 -3.47 14.47 8.77
N TYR A 217 -4.01 14.92 7.63
CA TYR A 217 -4.36 16.33 7.43
C TYR A 217 -5.39 16.82 8.46
N LEU A 218 -6.47 16.07 8.68
CA LEU A 218 -7.50 16.45 9.66
C LEU A 218 -6.95 16.45 11.10
N GLU A 219 -6.13 15.46 11.44
CA GLU A 219 -5.47 15.42 12.76
C GLU A 219 -4.64 16.67 12.98
N ARG A 220 -3.77 17.03 12.03
CA ARG A 220 -2.91 18.20 12.12
C ARG A 220 -3.68 19.51 12.16
N GLU A 221 -4.65 19.71 11.28
CA GLU A 221 -5.30 21.01 11.10
C GLU A 221 -6.50 21.22 12.03
N TYR A 222 -7.13 20.14 12.51
CA TYR A 222 -8.33 20.22 13.33
C TYR A 222 -8.17 19.62 14.72
N VAL A 223 -7.48 18.49 14.90
CA VAL A 223 -7.33 17.90 16.25
C VAL A 223 -6.23 18.62 17.04
N ASP A 224 -5.11 18.91 16.38
CA ASP A 224 -3.98 19.60 17.01
C ASP A 224 -4.19 21.12 17.14
N ASP A 225 -5.18 21.70 16.44
CA ASP A 225 -5.57 23.09 16.63
C ASP A 225 -6.49 23.25 17.86
N PRO A 226 -6.04 23.91 18.94
CA PRO A 226 -6.87 24.14 20.13
C PRO A 226 -8.09 25.04 19.88
N SER A 227 -8.19 25.69 18.71
CA SER A 227 -9.33 26.51 18.33
C SER A 227 -10.44 25.73 17.62
N SER A 228 -10.13 24.55 17.11
CA SER A 228 -11.07 23.65 16.47
C SER A 228 -11.93 22.90 17.49
N ARG A 229 -13.14 22.50 17.06
CA ARG A 229 -14.06 21.67 17.87
C ARG A 229 -13.83 20.18 17.68
N VAL A 230 -13.10 19.78 16.64
CA VAL A 230 -12.82 18.38 16.34
C VAL A 230 -11.92 17.80 17.44
N VAL A 231 -12.32 16.67 18.00
CA VAL A 231 -11.53 15.94 19.00
C VAL A 231 -11.11 14.56 18.52
N GLU A 232 -11.78 14.04 17.49
CA GLU A 232 -11.52 12.73 16.93
C GLU A 232 -11.78 12.75 15.42
N VAL A 233 -10.89 12.09 14.67
CA VAL A 233 -11.05 11.82 13.25
C VAL A 233 -11.30 10.33 13.10
N VAL A 234 -12.46 9.98 12.54
CA VAL A 234 -12.89 8.59 12.39
C VAL A 234 -12.93 8.26 10.89
N PRO A 235 -12.07 7.36 10.40
CA PRO A 235 -12.17 6.85 9.03
C PRO A 235 -13.34 5.88 8.89
N TYR A 236 -13.89 5.78 7.69
CA TYR A 236 -14.96 4.83 7.33
C TYR A 236 -16.14 4.91 8.31
N TYR A 237 -16.70 6.11 8.48
CA TYR A 237 -17.75 6.37 9.45
C TYR A 237 -19.13 5.93 8.93
N ASP A 238 -19.62 4.79 9.42
CA ASP A 238 -20.98 4.30 9.13
C ASP A 238 -22.05 5.29 9.64
N LEU A 239 -22.85 5.85 8.72
CA LEU A 239 -24.02 6.67 9.03
C LEU A 239 -25.25 5.79 9.25
N ASP A 240 -25.42 4.80 8.38
CA ASP A 240 -26.46 3.77 8.44
C ASP A 240 -25.99 2.49 7.73
N GLU A 241 -26.88 1.51 7.54
CA GLU A 241 -26.54 0.21 6.92
C GLU A 241 -26.02 0.31 5.47
N ASN A 242 -26.26 1.43 4.77
CA ASN A 242 -25.90 1.59 3.35
C ASN A 242 -25.04 2.84 3.07
N HIS A 243 -24.91 3.78 4.01
CA HIS A 243 -24.15 5.00 3.81
C HIS A 243 -22.99 5.11 4.79
N ARG A 244 -21.82 5.43 4.25
CA ARG A 244 -20.58 5.60 5.00
C ARG A 244 -19.83 6.81 4.45
N LEU A 245 -19.27 7.60 5.36
CA LEU A 245 -18.30 8.65 5.02
C LEU A 245 -16.89 8.06 5.00
N ASP A 246 -16.04 8.54 4.10
CA ASP A 246 -14.64 8.11 4.12
C ASP A 246 -13.92 8.61 5.38
N LEU A 247 -14.16 9.86 5.78
CA LEU A 247 -13.73 10.38 7.09
C LEU A 247 -14.78 11.31 7.70
N ALA A 248 -14.85 11.28 9.03
CA ALA A 248 -15.60 12.25 9.83
C ALA A 248 -14.70 12.83 10.92
N GLY A 249 -14.60 14.16 10.98
CA GLY A 249 -14.10 14.90 12.13
C GLY A 249 -15.27 15.24 13.05
N VAL A 250 -15.28 14.69 14.25
CA VAL A 250 -16.38 14.84 15.22
C VAL A 250 -15.94 15.58 16.47
N ASP A 251 -16.89 16.25 17.12
CA ASP A 251 -16.65 16.94 18.39
C ASP A 251 -16.87 16.04 19.62
N VAL A 252 -16.77 16.64 20.82
CA VAL A 252 -16.95 15.93 22.10
C VAL A 252 -18.34 15.33 22.32
N GLU A 253 -19.35 15.79 21.58
CA GLU A 253 -20.72 15.28 21.63
C GLU A 253 -20.98 14.25 20.52
N GLY A 254 -20.01 14.03 19.63
CA GLY A 254 -20.12 13.16 18.46
C GLY A 254 -20.83 13.83 17.28
N GLU A 255 -20.98 15.15 17.29
CA GLU A 255 -21.55 15.89 16.16
C GLU A 255 -20.51 16.07 15.05
N PHE A 256 -20.96 16.03 13.79
CA PHE A 256 -20.09 16.23 12.64
C PHE A 256 -19.63 17.69 12.55
N VAL A 257 -18.32 17.90 12.56
CA VAL A 257 -17.70 19.21 12.30
C VAL A 257 -17.16 19.23 10.88
N VAL A 258 -16.48 18.16 10.47
CA VAL A 258 -15.90 18.02 9.12
C VAL A 258 -16.31 16.67 8.54
N THR A 259 -16.75 16.65 7.29
CA THR A 259 -16.91 15.40 6.51
C THR A 259 -15.95 15.40 5.33
N VAL A 260 -15.41 14.23 4.99
CA VAL A 260 -14.52 14.08 3.84
C VAL A 260 -14.94 12.89 2.99
N GLU A 261 -14.92 13.10 1.67
CA GLU A 261 -15.03 12.04 0.66
C GLU A 261 -13.79 12.03 -0.24
N ILE A 262 -13.31 10.83 -0.53
CA ILE A 262 -12.19 10.55 -1.42
C ILE A 262 -12.75 10.14 -2.78
N GLU A 263 -12.83 11.08 -3.72
CA GLU A 263 -13.36 10.78 -5.04
C GLU A 263 -12.30 10.14 -5.95
N ARG A 264 -12.63 8.92 -6.39
CA ARG A 264 -11.94 8.24 -7.49
C ARG A 264 -12.83 8.25 -8.72
N ILE A 265 -12.45 9.05 -9.71
CA ILE A 265 -13.17 9.20 -10.97
C ILE A 265 -13.24 7.85 -11.69
N ASN A 266 -14.42 7.25 -11.66
CA ASN A 266 -14.77 6.03 -12.36
C ASN A 266 -15.88 6.33 -13.40
N HIS A 267 -16.58 5.31 -13.89
CA HIS A 267 -17.59 5.49 -14.94
C HIS A 267 -18.94 6.01 -14.40
N ASP A 268 -19.12 6.14 -13.08
CA ASP A 268 -20.39 6.50 -12.42
C ASP A 268 -20.37 7.86 -11.71
N VAL A 269 -19.36 8.69 -11.98
CA VAL A 269 -19.14 9.99 -11.33
C VAL A 269 -20.36 10.90 -11.38
N LYS A 270 -21.11 10.94 -12.49
CA LYS A 270 -22.30 11.79 -12.64
C LYS A 270 -23.47 11.40 -11.73
N ARG A 271 -23.41 10.24 -11.08
CA ARG A 271 -24.42 9.77 -10.14
C ARG A 271 -23.83 9.65 -8.73
N ALA A 272 -22.65 9.05 -8.57
CA ALA A 272 -21.98 8.88 -7.29
C ALA A 272 -21.70 10.23 -6.61
N VAL A 273 -21.11 11.20 -7.33
CA VAL A 273 -20.75 12.50 -6.75
C VAL A 273 -21.95 13.27 -6.18
N PRO A 274 -23.11 13.39 -6.88
CA PRO A 274 -24.30 13.98 -6.27
C PRO A 274 -24.84 13.21 -5.06
N GLU A 275 -24.78 11.88 -5.06
CA GLU A 275 -25.21 11.06 -3.92
C GLU A 275 -24.31 11.30 -2.70
N ASP A 276 -22.98 11.31 -2.89
CA ASP A 276 -22.01 11.58 -1.82
C ASP A 276 -22.05 13.03 -1.32
N PHE A 277 -22.33 13.99 -2.21
CA PHE A 277 -22.61 15.37 -1.81
C PHE A 277 -23.82 15.46 -0.88
N ASP A 278 -24.94 14.84 -1.26
CA ASP A 278 -26.17 14.88 -0.48
C ASP A 278 -25.99 14.15 0.86
N LYS A 279 -25.20 13.06 0.89
CA LYS A 279 -24.77 12.31 2.08
C LYS A 279 -24.00 13.21 3.06
N MET A 280 -22.96 13.89 2.60
CA MET A 280 -22.20 14.85 3.42
C MET A 280 -23.06 16.01 3.90
N ALA A 281 -23.86 16.61 3.00
CA ALA A 281 -24.73 17.72 3.34
C ALA A 281 -25.77 17.36 4.42
N GLY A 282 -26.27 16.12 4.39
CA GLY A 282 -27.21 15.60 5.41
C GLY A 282 -26.63 15.47 6.81
N CYS A 283 -25.30 15.48 6.94
CA CYS A 283 -24.60 15.49 8.23
C CYS A 283 -24.51 16.89 8.84
N GLU A 284 -24.90 17.94 8.11
CA GLU A 284 -24.82 19.35 8.49
C GLU A 284 -23.44 19.79 9.03
N PRO A 285 -22.31 19.45 8.36
CA PRO A 285 -20.98 19.79 8.85
C PRO A 285 -20.67 21.28 8.71
N GLU A 286 -19.68 21.76 9.47
CA GLU A 286 -19.09 23.08 9.23
C GLU A 286 -18.28 23.10 7.93
N GLU A 287 -17.56 22.00 7.64
CA GLU A 287 -16.78 21.84 6.41
C GLU A 287 -17.02 20.48 5.75
N ALA A 288 -17.18 20.49 4.42
CA ALA A 288 -17.35 19.31 3.59
C ALA A 288 -16.25 19.28 2.52
N ILE A 289 -15.25 18.43 2.72
CA ILE A 289 -14.01 18.42 1.95
C ILE A 289 -14.02 17.24 0.97
N TRP A 290 -13.65 17.51 -0.27
CA TRP A 290 -13.42 16.47 -1.27
C TRP A 290 -11.93 16.31 -1.49
N VAL A 291 -11.41 15.10 -1.40
CA VAL A 291 -10.05 14.78 -1.80
C VAL A 291 -10.09 14.03 -3.11
N VAL A 292 -9.29 14.48 -4.07
CA VAL A 292 -9.30 13.95 -5.44
C VAL A 292 -7.91 13.48 -5.84
N MET A 293 -7.85 12.47 -6.70
CA MET A 293 -6.55 11.93 -7.13
C MET A 293 -5.75 12.90 -8.00
N THR A 294 -6.45 13.74 -8.78
CA THR A 294 -5.81 14.67 -9.73
C THR A 294 -6.55 16.00 -9.80
N GLN A 295 -5.88 17.02 -10.35
CA GLN A 295 -6.55 18.29 -10.66
C GLN A 295 -7.77 18.08 -11.58
N SER A 296 -7.65 17.26 -12.63
CA SER A 296 -8.78 16.97 -13.54
C SER A 296 -9.96 16.38 -12.79
N SER A 297 -9.71 15.46 -11.86
CA SER A 297 -10.75 14.84 -11.03
C SER A 297 -11.51 15.86 -10.18
N GLY A 298 -10.84 16.90 -9.68
CA GLY A 298 -11.51 18.00 -8.98
C GLY A 298 -12.47 18.80 -9.88
N HIS A 299 -12.16 18.94 -11.17
CA HIS A 299 -13.07 19.55 -12.14
C HIS A 299 -14.21 18.60 -12.51
N ASP A 300 -13.95 17.30 -12.61
CA ASP A 300 -14.98 16.29 -12.89
C ASP A 300 -16.04 16.24 -11.76
N VAL A 301 -15.61 16.29 -10.49
CA VAL A 301 -16.50 16.45 -9.32
C VAL A 301 -17.36 17.70 -9.48
N LEU A 302 -16.74 18.84 -9.77
CA LEU A 302 -17.46 20.10 -9.90
C LEU A 302 -18.44 20.09 -11.07
N GLU A 303 -18.07 19.48 -12.20
CA GLU A 303 -18.95 19.30 -13.35
C GLU A 303 -20.15 18.42 -12.99
N ALA A 304 -19.94 17.31 -12.29
CA ALA A 304 -21.02 16.42 -11.86
C ALA A 304 -22.02 17.11 -10.91
N LEU A 305 -21.54 18.04 -10.06
CA LEU A 305 -22.41 18.83 -9.17
C LEU A 305 -23.10 20.00 -9.89
N ASN A 306 -22.54 20.46 -11.01
CA ASN A 306 -23.08 21.56 -11.81
C ASN A 306 -24.09 21.09 -12.88
N ASP A 307 -23.82 19.95 -13.50
CA ASP A 307 -24.63 19.29 -14.54
C ASP A 307 -24.85 17.81 -14.19
N PRO A 308 -25.63 17.52 -13.12
CA PRO A 308 -25.89 16.15 -12.69
C PRO A 308 -26.78 15.42 -13.70
N LEU A 309 -26.63 14.08 -13.76
CA LEU A 309 -27.48 13.25 -14.63
C LEU A 309 -28.97 13.36 -14.23
N GLU A 310 -29.23 13.41 -12.91
CA GLU A 310 -30.56 13.49 -12.32
C GLU A 310 -30.58 14.43 -11.10
N GLY A 311 -31.74 15.05 -10.85
CA GLY A 311 -31.96 15.91 -9.69
C GLY A 311 -31.51 17.37 -9.88
N PRO A 312 -31.54 18.18 -8.81
CA PRO A 312 -31.21 19.60 -8.87
C PRO A 312 -29.70 19.84 -9.02
N VAL A 313 -29.31 21.01 -9.51
CA VAL A 313 -27.91 21.47 -9.46
C VAL A 313 -27.52 21.67 -7.99
N ARG A 314 -26.40 21.08 -7.56
CA ARG A 314 -25.87 21.23 -6.19
C ARG A 314 -24.93 22.42 -6.07
N VAL A 315 -24.14 22.67 -7.12
CA VAL A 315 -23.15 23.76 -7.16
C VAL A 315 -23.23 24.48 -8.50
N GLU A 316 -23.72 25.72 -8.51
CA GLU A 316 -23.83 26.52 -9.74
C GLU A 316 -22.48 27.09 -10.24
N LYS A 317 -21.50 27.21 -9.34
CA LYS A 317 -20.24 27.88 -9.62
C LYS A 317 -19.27 26.96 -10.36
N THR A 318 -18.66 27.48 -11.42
CA THR A 318 -17.63 26.78 -12.20
C THR A 318 -16.31 27.57 -12.23
N TYR A 319 -15.22 26.90 -12.59
CA TYR A 319 -13.90 27.49 -12.77
C TYR A 319 -13.33 27.14 -14.14
N ALA A 320 -12.32 27.88 -14.59
CA ALA A 320 -11.54 27.44 -15.75
C ALA A 320 -10.81 26.14 -15.41
N SER A 321 -10.71 25.20 -16.35
CA SER A 321 -10.06 23.89 -16.16
C SER A 321 -8.60 23.96 -15.69
N THR A 322 -7.94 25.09 -15.91
CA THR A 322 -6.58 25.37 -15.45
C THR A 322 -6.51 25.84 -13.99
N THR A 323 -7.64 26.15 -13.36
CA THR A 323 -7.69 26.58 -11.96
C THR A 323 -7.43 25.38 -11.06
N PRO A 324 -6.43 25.42 -10.17
CA PRO A 324 -6.18 24.32 -9.24
C PRO A 324 -7.36 24.13 -8.25
N PRO A 325 -7.82 22.90 -7.96
CA PRO A 325 -9.01 22.67 -7.13
C PRO A 325 -8.93 23.25 -5.72
N GLN A 326 -7.75 23.25 -5.11
CA GLN A 326 -7.49 23.86 -3.80
C GLN A 326 -7.72 25.38 -3.76
N GLN A 327 -7.85 26.02 -4.93
CA GLN A 327 -8.19 27.44 -5.05
C GLN A 327 -9.70 27.68 -5.23
N PHE A 328 -10.50 26.63 -5.36
CA PHE A 328 -11.95 26.77 -5.45
C PHE A 328 -12.47 27.42 -4.16
N LYS A 329 -13.30 28.44 -4.34
CA LYS A 329 -14.04 29.13 -3.28
C LYS A 329 -15.52 28.81 -3.45
N ILE A 330 -15.94 27.69 -2.87
CA ILE A 330 -17.32 27.20 -2.84
C ILE A 330 -17.71 27.10 -1.36
N ASN A 331 -18.96 27.39 -1.05
CA ASN A 331 -19.47 27.28 0.31
C ASN A 331 -20.91 26.79 0.22
N THR A 332 -21.06 25.48 0.06
CA THR A 332 -22.33 24.76 0.05
C THR A 332 -22.24 23.58 1.03
N ALA A 333 -23.39 23.07 1.48
CA ALA A 333 -23.46 22.11 2.59
C ALA A 333 -22.64 20.82 2.37
N GLY A 334 -22.52 20.34 1.14
CA GLY A 334 -21.73 19.16 0.77
C GLY A 334 -20.43 19.46 0.03
N LEU A 335 -20.04 20.75 -0.07
CA LEU A 335 -18.77 21.14 -0.68
C LEU A 335 -18.29 22.52 -0.19
N THR A 336 -17.23 22.52 0.61
CA THR A 336 -16.51 23.72 1.07
C THR A 336 -15.09 23.78 0.49
N ALA A 337 -14.44 22.64 0.26
CA ALA A 337 -13.09 22.57 -0.30
C ALA A 337 -12.89 21.34 -1.19
N VAL A 338 -11.97 21.45 -2.15
CA VAL A 338 -11.49 20.33 -2.98
C VAL A 338 -9.97 20.33 -2.95
N TYR A 339 -9.34 19.22 -2.58
CA TYR A 339 -7.89 19.10 -2.53
C TYR A 339 -7.37 17.92 -3.35
N PRO A 340 -6.43 18.13 -4.27
CA PRO A 340 -5.66 17.02 -4.82
C PRO A 340 -4.86 16.32 -3.71
N VAL A 341 -4.86 14.98 -3.69
CA VAL A 341 -4.18 14.19 -2.65
C VAL A 341 -2.69 14.49 -2.55
N GLU A 342 -2.01 14.64 -3.69
CA GLU A 342 -0.58 15.00 -3.74
C GLU A 342 -0.35 16.39 -3.13
N TRP A 343 -1.26 17.35 -3.37
CA TRP A 343 -1.15 18.67 -2.78
C TRP A 343 -1.31 18.64 -1.26
N LEU A 344 -2.24 17.83 -0.72
CA LEU A 344 -2.38 17.67 0.73
C LEU A 344 -1.11 17.08 1.35
N LYS A 345 -0.57 16.03 0.73
CA LYS A 345 0.65 15.38 1.17
C LYS A 345 1.82 16.37 1.21
N ASP A 346 2.09 17.05 0.10
CA ASP A 346 3.20 18.01 0.01
C ASP A 346 3.06 19.19 0.99
N ALA A 347 1.83 19.70 1.14
CA ALA A 347 1.59 20.90 1.93
C ALA A 347 1.56 20.64 3.44
N PHE A 348 1.12 19.45 3.86
CA PHE A 348 0.80 19.19 5.27
C PHE A 348 1.47 17.94 5.85
N LEU A 349 2.07 17.06 5.07
CA LEU A 349 2.71 15.84 5.58
C LEU A 349 4.22 15.89 5.38
N ASP A 350 4.70 16.39 4.24
CA ASP A 350 6.13 16.42 3.94
C ASP A 350 6.84 17.68 4.50
N ALA A 351 6.08 18.70 4.91
CA ALA A 351 6.60 19.96 5.43
C ALA A 351 7.34 19.84 6.77
N ASP A 352 7.11 18.77 7.53
CA ASP A 352 7.78 18.53 8.83
C ASP A 352 9.02 17.61 8.72
N GLY A 353 9.34 17.13 7.51
CA GLY A 353 10.46 16.22 7.23
C GLY A 353 11.72 16.86 6.63
N SER A 354 11.82 18.20 6.60
CA SER A 354 12.96 18.95 6.03
C SER A 354 13.96 19.48 7.06
#